data_AF-A0A5P9JWI0-F1
#
_entry.id   AF-A0A5P9JWI0-F1
#
_cell.length_a   1.000
_cell.length_b   1.000
_cell.length_c   1.000
_cell.angle_alpha   90.00
_cell.angle_beta   90.00
_cell.angle_gamma   90.00
#
_symmetry.space_group_name_H-M   'P 1'
#
loop_
_entity.id
_entity.type
_entity.pdbx_description
1 polymer ?
#
loop_
_entity_poly.entity_id
_entity_poly.type
_entity_poly.pdbx_seq_one_letter_code
_entity_poly.pdbx_strand_id
1 'polypeptide(L)'
;MHLWKEKVNKINGSIEPEYNPIFGRLVNSEGPEVEQLSGLVAYGLYKVAKREWAADLRRRHQRGPTPEELHAYILTWTESRIRGLEEQAESVLGNFATSVVEDNTPKIREDALKGTSTRAIVLSIVANALYTLLLIGILIILRVSGVDLLSILGALSGK
;
A
#
# COMPACT_ATOMS: atom_id res chain seq x y z
N MET A 1 -61.08 -23.25 2.58
CA MET A 1 -59.80 -22.88 1.93
C MET A 1 -59.47 -21.38 2.11
N HIS A 2 -59.71 -20.81 3.29
CA HIS A 2 -59.42 -19.39 3.60
C HIS A 2 -58.44 -19.25 4.76
N LEU A 3 -58.49 -20.18 5.73
CA LEU A 3 -57.63 -20.22 6.93
C LEU A 3 -56.15 -20.53 6.65
N TRP A 4 -55.83 -21.22 5.54
CA TRP A 4 -54.45 -21.49 5.16
C TRP A 4 -53.75 -20.25 4.59
N LYS A 5 -54.45 -19.39 3.86
CA LYS A 5 -53.87 -18.17 3.29
C LYS A 5 -53.51 -17.14 4.36
N GLU A 6 -54.32 -17.05 5.41
CA GLU A 6 -54.09 -16.15 6.54
C GLU A 6 -52.89 -16.59 7.39
N LYS A 7 -52.73 -17.90 7.59
CA LYS A 7 -51.56 -18.45 8.29
C LYS A 7 -50.28 -18.24 7.50
N VAL A 8 -50.30 -18.44 6.18
CA VAL A 8 -49.15 -18.22 5.28
C VAL A 8 -48.80 -16.73 5.16
N ASN A 9 -49.78 -15.82 5.15
CA ASN A 9 -49.54 -14.38 5.12
C ASN A 9 -48.88 -13.86 6.41
N LYS A 10 -49.10 -14.56 7.55
CA LYS A 10 -48.45 -14.25 8.82
C LYS A 10 -47.00 -14.74 8.90
N ILE A 11 -46.58 -15.68 8.04
CA ILE A 11 -45.18 -16.14 7.92
C ILE A 11 -44.37 -15.25 6.97
N ASN A 12 -45.06 -14.60 6.01
CA ASN A 12 -44.46 -13.62 5.10
C ASN A 12 -44.42 -12.19 5.66
N GLY A 13 -44.89 -11.97 6.89
CA GLY A 13 -44.74 -10.70 7.61
C GLY A 13 -43.29 -10.51 8.06
N SER A 14 -42.50 -9.84 7.21
CA SER A 14 -41.17 -9.28 7.51
C SER A 14 -40.19 -10.23 8.22
N ILE A 15 -39.73 -11.27 7.53
CA ILE A 15 -38.32 -11.66 7.71
C ILE A 15 -37.52 -10.73 6.80
N GLU A 16 -37.53 -9.43 7.09
CA GLU A 16 -36.37 -8.65 6.67
C GLU A 16 -35.19 -9.28 7.41
N PRO A 17 -34.10 -9.68 6.72
CA PRO A 17 -32.92 -10.13 7.42
C PRO A 17 -32.60 -9.06 8.45
N GLU A 18 -32.42 -9.43 9.72
CA GLU A 18 -32.09 -8.49 10.80
C GLU A 18 -30.74 -7.83 10.47
N TYR A 19 -30.80 -6.81 9.61
CA TYR A 19 -29.66 -6.18 9.01
C TYR A 19 -29.07 -5.28 10.07
N ASN A 20 -27.78 -5.45 10.34
CA ASN A 20 -27.13 -4.61 11.32
C ASN A 20 -27.17 -3.15 10.82
N PRO A 21 -27.87 -2.23 11.51
CA PRO A 21 -28.06 -0.87 11.02
C PRO A 21 -26.73 -0.10 10.87
N ILE A 22 -25.67 -0.57 11.52
CA ILE A 22 -24.34 0.03 11.43
C ILE A 22 -23.68 -0.21 10.06
N PHE A 23 -24.05 -1.29 9.35
CA PHE A 23 -23.47 -1.57 8.03
C PHE A 23 -23.81 -0.48 7.03
N GLY A 24 -25.09 -0.13 6.89
CA GLY A 24 -25.53 0.92 5.96
C GLY A 24 -25.07 2.32 6.35
N ARG A 25 -24.60 2.51 7.59
CA ARG A 25 -23.99 3.78 8.04
C ARG A 25 -22.51 3.88 7.70
N LEU A 26 -21.83 2.76 7.46
CA LEU A 26 -20.38 2.71 7.18
C LEU A 26 -20.06 2.38 5.73
N VAL A 27 -20.89 1.57 5.07
CA VAL A 27 -20.62 1.05 3.73
C VAL A 27 -21.61 1.65 2.74
N ASN A 28 -21.11 2.53 1.89
CA ASN A 28 -21.85 3.05 0.75
C ASN A 28 -21.53 2.24 -0.52
N SER A 29 -22.35 1.23 -0.82
CA SER A 29 -22.18 0.35 -1.98
C SER A 29 -22.25 1.05 -3.34
N GLU A 30 -22.73 2.29 -3.39
CA GLU A 30 -22.83 3.10 -4.62
C GLU A 30 -21.68 4.11 -4.77
N GLY A 31 -20.81 4.23 -3.76
CA GLY A 31 -19.67 5.15 -3.76
C GLY A 31 -18.47 4.66 -4.58
N PRO A 32 -17.40 5.45 -4.70
CA PRO A 32 -16.11 5.02 -5.26
C PRO A 32 -15.56 3.75 -4.59
N GLU A 33 -14.84 2.91 -5.34
CA GLU A 33 -14.30 1.63 -4.81
C GLU A 33 -13.40 1.82 -3.58
N VAL A 34 -12.63 2.91 -3.53
CA VAL A 34 -11.76 3.24 -2.39
C VAL A 34 -12.58 3.55 -1.14
N GLU A 35 -13.68 4.28 -1.28
CA GLU A 35 -14.60 4.59 -0.18
C GLU A 35 -15.34 3.33 0.28
N GLN A 36 -15.75 2.48 -0.65
CA GLN A 36 -16.35 1.17 -0.34
C GLN A 36 -15.38 0.30 0.48
N LEU A 37 -14.12 0.22 0.07
CA LEU A 37 -13.10 -0.53 0.78
C LEU A 37 -12.85 0.03 2.18
N SER A 38 -12.73 1.36 2.32
CA SER A 38 -12.60 2.03 3.62
C SER A 38 -13.80 1.71 4.53
N GLY A 39 -15.02 1.82 4.01
CA GLY A 39 -16.24 1.47 4.73
C GLY A 39 -16.28 0.00 5.17
N LEU A 40 -15.82 -0.94 4.33
CA LEU A 40 -15.73 -2.35 4.69
C LEU A 40 -14.71 -2.61 5.81
N VAL A 41 -13.56 -1.92 5.77
CA VAL A 41 -12.57 -1.99 6.85
C VAL A 41 -13.14 -1.40 8.14
N ALA A 42 -13.81 -0.25 8.07
CA ALA A 42 -14.47 0.38 9.22
C ALA A 42 -15.54 -0.53 9.83
N TYR A 43 -16.33 -1.22 8.99
CA TYR A 43 -17.29 -2.22 9.45
C TYR A 43 -16.61 -3.43 10.10
N GLY A 44 -15.46 -3.87 9.56
CA GLY A 44 -14.61 -4.89 10.19
C GLY A 44 -14.17 -4.48 11.61
N LEU A 45 -13.69 -3.25 11.77
CA LEU A 45 -13.30 -2.68 13.07
C LEU A 45 -14.48 -2.64 14.05
N TYR A 46 -15.67 -2.23 13.59
CA TYR A 46 -16.90 -2.30 14.39
C TYR A 46 -17.19 -3.73 14.87
N LYS A 47 -17.03 -4.75 14.01
CA LYS A 47 -17.30 -6.15 14.36
C LYS A 47 -16.29 -6.67 15.40
N VAL A 48 -15.04 -6.23 15.33
CA VAL A 48 -14.03 -6.51 16.36
C VAL A 48 -14.46 -5.92 17.70
N ALA A 49 -14.82 -4.64 17.75
CA ALA A 49 -15.30 -3.98 18.96
C ALA A 49 -16.55 -4.67 19.55
N LYS A 50 -17.51 -5.05 18.69
CA LYS A 50 -18.71 -5.80 19.12
C LYS A 50 -18.36 -7.15 19.73
N ARG A 51 -17.38 -7.86 19.16
CA ARG A 51 -16.92 -9.15 19.69
C ARG A 51 -16.26 -8.98 21.05
N GLU A 52 -15.42 -7.96 21.22
CA GLU A 52 -14.75 -7.65 22.49
C GLU A 52 -15.75 -7.29 23.58
N TRP A 53 -16.70 -6.42 23.28
CA TRP A 53 -17.80 -6.09 24.18
C TRP A 53 -18.60 -7.34 24.59
N ALA A 54 -18.99 -8.19 23.64
CA ALA A 54 -19.73 -9.42 23.92
C ALA A 54 -18.90 -10.45 24.70
N ALA A 55 -17.59 -10.50 24.49
CA ALA A 55 -16.68 -11.34 25.27
C ALA A 55 -16.54 -10.85 26.71
N ASP A 56 -16.44 -9.54 26.92
CA ASP A 56 -16.38 -8.93 28.24
C ASP A 56 -17.68 -9.15 29.03
N LEU A 57 -18.84 -8.98 28.37
CA LEU A 57 -20.14 -9.23 28.98
C LEU A 57 -20.31 -10.70 29.37
N ARG A 58 -19.87 -11.63 28.51
CA ARG A 58 -19.82 -13.07 28.82
C ARG A 58 -18.94 -13.39 30.02
N ARG A 59 -17.77 -12.78 30.11
CA ARG A 59 -16.86 -12.97 31.25
C ARG A 59 -17.46 -12.46 32.56
N ARG A 60 -18.20 -11.35 32.54
CA ARG A 60 -18.82 -10.75 33.74
C ARG A 60 -20.10 -11.46 34.19
N HIS A 61 -20.94 -11.87 33.25
CA HIS A 61 -22.29 -12.38 33.56
C HIS A 61 -22.47 -13.88 33.28
N GLN A 62 -21.42 -14.56 32.78
CA GLN A 62 -21.43 -15.98 32.40
C GLN A 62 -22.51 -16.34 31.37
N ARG A 63 -23.00 -15.35 30.62
CA ARG A 63 -24.02 -15.51 29.58
C ARG A 63 -23.76 -14.57 28.40
N GLY A 64 -24.33 -14.89 27.24
CA GLY A 64 -24.32 -13.99 26.09
C GLY A 64 -25.15 -12.72 26.32
N PRO A 65 -24.98 -11.69 25.47
CA PRO A 65 -25.81 -10.48 25.51
C PRO A 65 -27.28 -10.79 25.25
N THR A 66 -28.18 -10.14 25.99
CA THR A 66 -29.62 -10.17 25.68
C THR A 66 -29.94 -9.25 24.48
N PRO A 67 -31.11 -9.40 23.84
CA PRO A 67 -31.54 -8.49 22.78
C PRO A 67 -31.56 -7.01 23.21
N GLU A 68 -31.97 -6.73 24.45
CA GLU A 68 -32.02 -5.37 25.00
C GLU A 68 -30.61 -4.79 25.18
N GLU A 69 -29.66 -5.59 25.68
CA GLU A 69 -28.26 -5.18 25.81
C GLU A 69 -27.61 -4.95 24.45
N LEU A 70 -27.96 -5.77 23.46
CA LEU A 70 -27.49 -5.61 22.09
C LEU A 70 -28.06 -4.32 21.47
N HIS A 71 -29.33 -4.03 21.68
CA HIS A 71 -29.96 -2.80 21.24
C HIS A 71 -29.31 -1.58 21.90
N ALA A 72 -29.12 -1.63 23.23
CA ALA A 72 -28.42 -0.59 23.97
C ALA A 72 -26.99 -0.38 23.44
N TYR A 73 -26.26 -1.46 23.13
CA TYR A 73 -24.94 -1.38 22.51
C TYR A 73 -24.97 -0.67 21.16
N ILE A 74 -25.92 -1.00 20.29
CA ILE A 74 -26.09 -0.35 18.98
C ILE A 74 -26.34 1.16 19.15
N LEU A 75 -27.16 1.56 20.13
CA LEU A 75 -27.41 2.97 20.44
C LEU A 75 -26.17 3.73 20.91
N THR A 76 -25.16 3.05 21.45
CA THR A 76 -23.89 3.70 21.83
C THR A 76 -23.07 4.15 20.61
N TRP A 77 -23.38 3.69 19.41
CA TRP A 77 -22.68 4.06 18.17
C TRP A 77 -23.22 5.37 17.60
N THR A 78 -22.84 6.46 18.26
CA THR A 78 -23.11 7.83 17.80
C THR A 78 -22.33 8.15 16.52
N GLU A 79 -22.75 9.21 15.82
CA GLU A 79 -22.07 9.69 14.61
C GLU A 79 -20.57 9.95 14.81
N SER A 80 -20.15 10.41 15.99
CA SER A 80 -18.72 10.63 16.26
C SER A 80 -17.93 9.32 16.36
N ARG A 81 -18.55 8.25 16.89
CA ARG A 81 -17.90 6.93 16.95
C ARG A 81 -17.83 6.28 15.58
N ILE A 82 -18.84 6.50 14.74
CA ILE A 82 -18.83 6.06 13.35
C ILE A 82 -17.70 6.75 12.59
N ARG A 83 -17.61 8.08 12.64
CA ARG A 83 -16.48 8.81 12.05
C ARG A 83 -15.12 8.36 12.57
N GLY A 84 -15.02 8.10 13.87
CA GLY A 84 -13.79 7.56 14.46
C GLY A 84 -13.39 6.18 13.91
N LEU A 85 -14.35 5.35 13.47
CA LEU A 85 -14.05 4.09 12.77
C LEU A 85 -13.60 4.32 11.33
N GLU A 86 -14.19 5.29 10.65
CA GLU A 86 -13.80 5.69 9.29
C GLU A 86 -12.36 6.20 9.28
N GLU A 87 -12.01 7.12 10.18
CA GLU A 87 -10.65 7.64 10.33
C GLU A 87 -9.63 6.53 10.66
N GLN A 88 -10.02 5.58 11.53
CA GLN A 88 -9.17 4.41 11.83
C GLN A 88 -9.00 3.50 10.60
N ALA A 89 -10.05 3.31 9.81
CA ALA A 89 -9.99 2.50 8.59
C ALA A 89 -9.07 3.15 7.54
N GLU A 90 -9.16 4.46 7.35
CA GLU A 90 -8.27 5.22 6.50
C GLU A 90 -6.81 5.09 6.95
N SER A 91 -6.55 5.20 8.26
CA SER A 91 -5.21 5.01 8.80
C SER A 91 -4.69 3.59 8.58
N VAL A 92 -5.50 2.56 8.81
CA VAL A 92 -5.13 1.15 8.57
C VAL A 92 -4.79 0.92 7.09
N LEU A 93 -5.62 1.43 6.18
CA LEU A 93 -5.38 1.31 4.75
C LEU A 93 -4.13 2.07 4.30
N GLY A 94 -3.93 3.28 4.82
CA GLY A 94 -2.72 4.08 4.55
C GLY A 94 -1.45 3.38 5.00
N ASN A 95 -1.45 2.84 6.22
CA ASN A 95 -0.31 2.07 6.75
C ASN A 95 -0.04 0.80 5.93
N PHE A 96 -1.09 0.09 5.52
CA PHE A 96 -0.95 -1.07 4.65
C PHE A 96 -0.36 -0.69 3.29
N ALA A 97 -0.84 0.39 2.66
CA ALA A 97 -0.31 0.86 1.39
C ALA A 97 1.17 1.24 1.49
N THR A 98 1.57 1.96 2.55
CA THR A 98 2.97 2.27 2.83
C THR A 98 3.80 1.00 3.02
N SER A 99 3.34 0.04 3.82
CA SER A 99 4.02 -1.24 4.02
C SER A 99 4.22 -1.99 2.71
N VAL A 100 3.20 -2.06 1.85
CA VAL A 100 3.30 -2.71 0.54
C VAL A 100 4.33 -2.01 -0.36
N VAL A 101 4.38 -0.68 -0.36
CA VAL A 101 5.38 0.08 -1.12
C VAL A 101 6.79 -0.17 -0.58
N GLU A 102 6.97 -0.11 0.74
CA GLU A 102 8.27 -0.34 1.39
C GLU A 102 8.80 -1.75 1.15
N ASP A 103 7.94 -2.78 1.29
CA ASP A 103 8.30 -4.19 1.07
C ASP A 103 8.69 -4.48 -0.39
N ASN A 104 8.15 -3.75 -1.35
CA ASN A 104 8.44 -3.93 -2.78
C ASN A 104 9.54 -2.99 -3.32
N THR A 105 9.90 -1.93 -2.57
CA THR A 105 11.02 -1.02 -2.89
C THR A 105 12.35 -1.73 -3.16
N PRO A 106 12.80 -2.75 -2.40
CA PRO A 106 14.08 -3.42 -2.66
C PRO A 106 14.11 -4.16 -4.01
N LYS A 107 12.99 -4.74 -4.46
CA LYS A 107 12.91 -5.40 -5.78
C LYS A 107 13.00 -4.40 -6.93
N ILE A 108 12.37 -3.23 -6.78
CA ILE A 108 12.47 -2.14 -7.76
C ILE A 108 13.93 -1.64 -7.86
N ARG A 109 14.65 -1.56 -6.74
CA ARG A 109 16.08 -1.19 -6.74
C ARG A 109 16.94 -2.26 -7.40
N GLU A 110 16.70 -3.54 -7.12
CA GLU A 110 17.44 -4.64 -7.72
C GLU A 110 17.22 -4.73 -9.24
N ASP A 111 15.98 -4.56 -9.71
CA ASP A 111 15.64 -4.55 -11.13
C ASP A 111 16.18 -3.30 -11.85
N ALA A 112 16.14 -2.13 -11.20
CA ALA A 112 16.74 -0.90 -11.74
C ALA A 112 18.28 -1.01 -11.87
N LEU A 113 18.95 -1.69 -10.93
CA LEU A 113 20.39 -1.92 -10.98
C LEU A 113 20.79 -2.99 -12.01
N LYS A 114 19.95 -4.01 -12.22
CA LYS A 114 20.20 -5.06 -13.23
C LYS A 114 19.90 -4.60 -14.65
N GLY A 115 18.93 -3.70 -14.84
CA GLY A 115 18.42 -3.31 -16.16
C GLY A 115 19.37 -2.48 -17.03
N THR A 116 20.29 -1.69 -16.45
CA THR A 116 21.05 -0.69 -17.25
C THR A 116 22.57 -0.91 -17.33
N SER A 117 23.17 -1.79 -16.52
CA SER A 117 24.57 -1.53 -16.17
C SER A 117 25.64 -2.47 -16.74
N THR A 118 25.41 -3.77 -16.99
CA THR A 118 26.56 -4.64 -17.31
C THR A 118 27.17 -4.36 -18.68
N ARG A 119 26.36 -4.28 -19.74
CA ARG A 119 26.85 -4.00 -21.10
C ARG A 119 27.41 -2.58 -21.25
N ALA A 120 26.76 -1.59 -20.61
CA ALA A 120 27.19 -0.20 -20.66
C ALA A 120 28.49 0.04 -19.89
N ILE A 121 28.65 -0.58 -18.70
CA ILE A 121 29.89 -0.52 -17.92
C ILE A 121 31.04 -1.23 -18.66
N VAL A 122 30.80 -2.40 -19.24
CA VAL A 122 31.85 -3.10 -20.02
C VAL A 122 32.25 -2.29 -21.26
N LEU A 123 31.27 -1.71 -21.97
CA LEU A 123 31.54 -0.87 -23.14
C LEU A 123 32.34 0.38 -22.76
N SER A 124 32.02 1.03 -21.62
CA SER A 124 32.76 2.21 -21.17
C SER A 124 34.18 1.89 -20.71
N ILE A 125 34.41 0.76 -20.04
CA ILE A 125 35.74 0.29 -19.67
C ILE A 125 36.59 0.03 -20.93
N VAL A 126 36.03 -0.67 -21.92
CA VAL A 126 36.75 -0.98 -23.17
C VAL A 126 37.04 0.28 -23.98
N ALA A 127 36.08 1.20 -24.08
CA ALA A 127 36.26 2.47 -24.78
C ALA A 127 37.39 3.31 -24.15
N ASN A 128 37.41 3.41 -22.81
CA ASN A 128 38.48 4.10 -22.11
C ASN A 128 39.83 3.40 -22.28
N ALA A 129 39.88 2.07 -22.21
CA ALA A 129 41.12 1.32 -22.44
C ALA A 129 41.68 1.57 -23.85
N LEU A 130 40.83 1.51 -24.87
CA LEU A 130 41.21 1.81 -26.26
C LEU A 130 41.70 3.25 -26.44
N TYR A 131 41.00 4.22 -25.84
CA TYR A 131 41.41 5.62 -25.87
C TYR A 131 42.79 5.82 -25.24
N THR A 132 43.03 5.20 -24.09
CA THR A 132 44.32 5.29 -23.38
C THR A 132 45.45 4.66 -24.18
N LEU A 133 45.20 3.49 -24.79
CA LEU A 133 46.17 2.83 -25.68
C LEU A 133 46.48 3.66 -26.92
N LEU A 134 45.47 4.32 -27.49
CA LEU A 134 45.64 5.19 -28.65
C LEU A 134 46.51 6.41 -28.30
N LEU A 135 46.28 7.05 -27.14
CA LEU A 135 47.14 8.13 -26.66
C LEU A 135 48.58 7.69 -26.45
N ILE A 136 48.80 6.53 -25.82
CA ILE A 136 50.14 5.96 -25.64
C ILE A 136 50.81 5.71 -27.00
N GLY A 137 50.07 5.16 -27.96
CA GLY A 137 50.55 4.93 -29.32
C GLY A 137 50.98 6.22 -30.04
N ILE A 138 50.17 7.27 -29.95
CA ILE A 138 50.50 8.60 -30.49
C ILE A 138 51.78 9.14 -29.85
N LEU A 139 51.92 8.99 -28.54
CA LEU A 139 53.08 9.47 -27.79
C LEU A 139 54.36 8.74 -28.20
N ILE A 140 54.29 7.43 -28.46
CA ILE A 140 55.39 6.63 -29.01
C ILE A 140 55.75 7.09 -30.42
N ILE A 141 54.76 7.32 -31.30
CA ILE A 141 55.00 7.80 -32.67
C ILE A 141 55.70 9.15 -32.66
N LEU A 142 55.19 10.11 -31.88
CA LEU A 142 55.80 11.44 -31.72
C LEU A 142 57.26 11.36 -31.25
N ARG A 143 57.51 10.51 -30.25
CA ARG A 143 58.87 10.26 -29.74
C ARG A 143 59.80 9.68 -30.80
N VAL A 144 59.33 8.71 -31.60
CA VAL A 144 60.13 8.09 -32.67
C VAL A 144 60.38 9.07 -33.82
N SER A 145 59.43 9.95 -34.13
CA SER A 145 59.58 11.00 -35.14
C SER A 145 60.51 12.15 -34.71
N GLY A 146 61.10 12.09 -33.50
CA GLY A 146 62.00 13.12 -32.98
C GLY A 146 61.31 14.41 -32.57
N VAL A 147 59.97 14.40 -32.47
CA VAL A 147 59.18 15.53 -31.99
C VAL A 147 59.14 15.44 -30.47
N ASP A 148 60.09 16.11 -29.82
CA ASP A 148 60.17 16.14 -28.37
C ASP A 148 59.10 17.09 -27.81
N LEU A 149 57.98 16.55 -27.34
CA LEU A 149 56.88 17.35 -26.77
C LEU A 149 57.35 18.24 -25.61
N LEU A 150 58.37 17.80 -24.87
CA LEU A 150 58.99 18.58 -23.79
C LEU A 150 59.75 19.81 -24.32
N SER A 151 60.35 19.74 -25.51
CA SER A 151 61.00 20.92 -26.11
C SER A 151 59.99 21.93 -26.64
N ILE A 152 58.84 21.47 -27.15
CA ILE A 152 57.74 22.34 -27.60
C ILE A 152 57.05 23.02 -26.41
N LEU A 153 56.80 22.27 -25.32
CA LEU A 153 56.21 22.82 -24.10
C LEU A 153 57.18 23.80 -23.41
N GLY A 154 58.48 23.49 -23.40
CA GLY A 154 59.54 24.39 -22.93
C GLY A 154 59.67 25.66 -23.78
N ALA A 155 59.48 25.57 -25.10
CA ALA A 155 59.49 26.72 -26.01
C ALA A 155 58.24 27.61 -25.86
N LEU A 156 57.10 27.06 -25.46
CA LEU A 156 55.86 27.80 -25.19
C LEU A 156 55.83 28.42 -23.78
N SER A 157 56.44 27.76 -22.78
CA SER A 157 56.54 28.26 -21.40
C SER A 157 57.71 29.23 -21.17
N GLY A 158 58.64 29.34 -22.13
CA GLY A 158 59.82 30.20 -22.07
C GLY A 158 59.65 31.60 -22.69
N LYS A 159 58.40 32.05 -22.89
CA LYS A 159 58.07 33.44 -23.29
C LYS A 159 57.24 34.12 -22.21
#